data_AF-A0A914WRT7-F1
#
_entry.id   AF-A0A914WRT7-F1
#
_cell.length_a   1.000
_cell.length_b   1.000
_cell.length_c   1.000
_cell.angle_alpha   90.00
_cell.angle_beta   90.00
_cell.angle_gamma   90.00
#
_symmetry.space_group_name_H-M   'P 1'
#
loop_
_entity.id
_entity.type
_entity.pdbx_description
1 polymer ?
#
loop_
_entity_poly.entity_id
_entity_poly.type
_entity_poly.pdbx_seq_one_letter_code
_entity_poly.pdbx_strand_id
1 'polypeptide(L)'
;MKSSKVRFSKRNSLRMSDGRKKLMLPFESPTQIGPELIIFSAYRRLLPCEHMLRLTLKQSSLARQVFSELRDFLKSNASNGVLKTSDWEHKFEELEKKHQMPFERNASYEHCRGSVSMFRGYTCGLWTTFHTLTVQAYMSNQNNASFQPLPVLKAIQGWVEHFFGCRSCREHFMEMTTKTFPMETKVKKADDVFLYLWQAHNTVNARLKGDLTEDPEFPKYQFPAQFLCNNCSSRNDIFDDRAVTNFLFNYYTTIKPYDEQDNAATRVTLP
;
A
#
# COMPACT_ATOMS: atom_id res chain seq x y z
N MET A 1 6.99 38.14 -10.54
CA MET A 1 7.29 37.00 -9.63
C MET A 1 5.98 36.41 -9.14
N LYS A 2 5.44 35.41 -9.84
CA LYS A 2 4.17 34.76 -9.46
C LYS A 2 4.47 33.68 -8.42
N SER A 3 4.02 33.91 -7.19
CA SER A 3 3.98 32.93 -6.11
C SER A 3 2.91 31.88 -6.46
N SER A 4 3.35 30.71 -6.92
CA SER A 4 2.47 29.54 -7.07
C SER A 4 2.18 28.98 -5.68
N LYS A 5 1.07 29.42 -5.07
CA LYS A 5 0.53 28.82 -3.85
C LYS A 5 0.06 27.41 -4.17
N VAL A 6 0.88 26.41 -3.87
CA VAL A 6 0.46 25.01 -3.84
C VAL A 6 -0.57 24.86 -2.72
N ARG A 7 -1.84 24.66 -3.10
CA ARG A 7 -2.98 24.54 -2.18
C ARG A 7 -3.03 23.10 -1.68
N PHE A 8 -2.21 22.75 -0.69
CA PHE A 8 -2.36 21.48 0.03
C PHE A 8 -3.63 21.55 0.89
N SER A 9 -4.63 20.75 0.55
CA SER A 9 -5.85 20.59 1.36
C SER A 9 -5.47 20.07 2.75
N LYS A 10 -5.97 20.72 3.82
CA LYS A 10 -5.82 20.34 5.24
C LYS A 10 -6.38 18.93 5.60
N ARG A 11 -6.72 18.10 4.62
CA ARG A 11 -7.24 16.75 4.83
C ARG A 11 -6.08 15.76 4.80
N ASN A 12 -5.48 15.53 5.96
CA ASN A 12 -4.52 14.44 6.20
C ASN A 12 -5.12 13.02 6.07
N SER A 13 -6.28 12.87 5.40
CA SER A 13 -6.92 11.57 5.17
C SER A 13 -6.49 11.03 3.81
N LEU A 14 -5.65 9.99 3.80
CA LEU A 14 -5.45 9.12 2.64
C LEU A 14 -6.81 8.57 2.19
N ARG A 15 -7.15 8.66 0.89
CA ARG A 15 -8.39 8.10 0.31
C ARG A 15 -8.08 6.90 -0.59
N MET A 16 -8.80 5.79 -0.40
CA MET A 16 -8.69 4.60 -1.26
C MET A 16 -9.79 4.62 -2.34
N SER A 17 -9.40 4.95 -3.57
CA SER A 17 -10.16 4.76 -4.81
C SER A 17 -9.26 4.04 -5.82
N ASP A 18 -8.92 2.78 -5.57
CA ASP A 18 -8.18 1.98 -6.57
C ASP A 18 -8.18 0.49 -6.21
N GLY A 19 -9.36 -0.15 -6.28
CA GLY A 19 -9.54 -1.55 -5.91
C GLY A 19 -9.18 -2.54 -7.03
N ARG A 20 -9.62 -2.27 -8.27
CA ARG A 20 -9.65 -3.30 -9.31
C ARG A 20 -8.39 -3.39 -10.17
N LYS A 21 -7.77 -2.25 -10.53
CA LYS A 21 -6.51 -2.25 -11.29
C LYS A 21 -5.36 -2.88 -10.50
N LYS A 22 -5.42 -2.83 -9.16
CA LYS A 22 -4.39 -3.38 -8.27
C LYS A 22 -4.40 -4.91 -8.14
N LEU A 23 -5.50 -5.57 -8.47
CA LEU A 23 -5.71 -7.01 -8.20
C LEU A 23 -5.55 -7.90 -9.44
N MET A 24 -5.70 -7.34 -10.64
CA MET A 24 -5.55 -8.07 -11.91
C MET A 24 -4.13 -8.01 -12.50
N LEU A 25 -3.22 -7.17 -11.97
CA LEU A 25 -1.88 -6.98 -12.52
C LEU A 25 -0.75 -7.97 -12.11
N PRO A 26 -0.94 -9.11 -11.42
CA PRO A 26 0.20 -10.01 -11.23
C PRO A 26 0.54 -10.87 -12.45
N PHE A 27 -0.27 -10.97 -13.51
CA PHE A 27 -0.13 -12.14 -14.41
C PHE A 27 0.02 -11.87 -15.91
N GLU A 28 0.43 -10.67 -16.34
CA GLU A 28 0.73 -10.39 -17.76
C GLU A 28 2.08 -10.97 -18.27
N SER A 29 2.78 -11.82 -17.51
CA SER A 29 3.97 -12.52 -18.03
C SER A 29 4.13 -13.95 -17.51
N PRO A 30 4.46 -14.94 -18.38
CA PRO A 30 4.46 -16.35 -18.04
C PRO A 30 5.81 -16.78 -17.44
N THR A 31 6.00 -16.65 -16.13
CA THR A 31 7.12 -17.31 -15.45
C THR A 31 6.78 -17.66 -14.00
N GLN A 32 6.60 -18.97 -13.79
CA GLN A 32 6.87 -19.79 -12.60
C GLN A 32 6.29 -19.37 -11.24
N ILE A 33 5.69 -20.37 -10.59
CA ILE A 33 4.96 -20.28 -9.33
C ILE A 33 5.91 -20.43 -8.15
N GLY A 34 5.82 -19.47 -7.22
CA GLY A 34 6.40 -19.46 -5.87
C GLY A 34 6.89 -18.06 -5.49
N PRO A 35 6.87 -17.61 -4.21
CA PRO A 35 6.42 -18.27 -2.98
C PRO A 35 5.05 -17.75 -2.47
N GLU A 36 4.23 -18.66 -1.95
CA GLU A 36 2.86 -18.42 -1.53
C GLU A 36 2.70 -17.66 -0.18
N LEU A 37 1.52 -17.05 -0.03
CA LEU A 37 0.71 -17.03 1.21
C LEU A 37 1.06 -16.09 2.38
N ILE A 38 1.45 -14.83 2.17
CA ILE A 38 1.68 -13.93 3.33
C ILE A 38 1.13 -12.49 3.23
N ILE A 39 0.46 -12.09 2.13
CA ILE A 39 -0.09 -10.71 2.01
C ILE A 39 -1.35 -10.46 2.87
N PHE A 40 -2.02 -11.49 3.41
CA PHE A 40 -3.47 -11.38 3.65
C PHE A 40 -3.95 -11.40 5.12
N SER A 41 -3.07 -11.29 6.12
CA SER A 41 -3.47 -11.30 7.55
C SER A 41 -3.96 -9.95 8.12
N ALA A 42 -3.94 -8.87 7.34
CA ALA A 42 -3.95 -7.51 7.87
C ALA A 42 -5.31 -6.76 7.83
N TYR A 43 -6.45 -7.43 7.72
CA TYR A 43 -7.75 -6.74 7.60
C TYR A 43 -8.68 -6.99 8.79
N ARG A 44 -8.32 -6.52 10.00
CA ARG A 44 -9.20 -6.58 11.18
C ARG A 44 -9.48 -5.18 11.79
N ARG A 45 -10.58 -4.60 11.30
CA ARG A 45 -11.53 -3.65 11.96
C ARG A 45 -11.06 -2.21 12.23
N LEU A 46 -11.76 -1.25 11.63
CA LEU A 46 -11.82 0.17 12.03
C LEU A 46 -13.25 0.75 11.81
N LEU A 47 -13.73 1.59 12.74
CA LEU A 47 -15.00 2.37 12.80
C LEU A 47 -14.65 3.76 13.43
N PRO A 48 -15.40 4.90 13.28
CA PRO A 48 -16.88 5.06 13.11
C PRO A 48 -17.43 6.23 12.21
N CYS A 49 -18.77 6.20 11.95
CA CYS A 49 -19.77 7.12 11.32
C CYS A 49 -20.84 6.34 10.48
N GLU A 50 -22.07 6.20 10.99
CA GLU A 50 -22.90 4.98 10.83
C GLU A 50 -23.45 4.61 9.44
N HIS A 51 -23.79 5.54 8.55
CA HIS A 51 -24.47 5.18 7.30
C HIS A 51 -23.48 4.90 6.14
N MET A 52 -22.44 5.74 6.02
CA MET A 52 -21.40 5.65 4.98
C MET A 52 -20.38 4.54 5.27
N LEU A 53 -20.09 4.28 6.56
CA LEU A 53 -19.32 3.10 6.94
C LEU A 53 -20.05 1.81 6.65
N ARG A 54 -21.38 1.74 6.68
CA ARG A 54 -22.08 0.49 6.34
C ARG A 54 -21.81 0.07 4.91
N LEU A 55 -21.86 0.99 3.95
CA LEU A 55 -21.58 0.68 2.55
C LEU A 55 -20.11 0.33 2.31
N THR A 56 -19.18 1.08 2.91
CA THR A 56 -17.77 0.75 2.75
C THR A 56 -17.36 -0.51 3.51
N LEU A 57 -17.83 -0.71 4.74
CA LEU A 57 -17.61 -1.95 5.48
C LEU A 57 -18.26 -3.14 4.77
N LYS A 58 -19.40 -2.93 4.09
CA LYS A 58 -20.02 -3.96 3.23
C LYS A 58 -19.14 -4.26 2.02
N GLN A 59 -18.67 -3.26 1.27
CA GLN A 59 -17.75 -3.51 0.15
C GLN A 59 -16.43 -4.13 0.63
N SER A 60 -15.91 -3.69 1.77
CA SER A 60 -14.71 -4.25 2.39
C SER A 60 -14.93 -5.70 2.85
N SER A 61 -16.11 -6.04 3.38
CA SER A 61 -16.43 -7.41 3.78
C SER A 61 -16.61 -8.32 2.57
N LEU A 62 -17.21 -7.84 1.49
CA LEU A 62 -17.32 -8.54 0.22
C LEU A 62 -15.96 -8.75 -0.45
N ALA A 63 -15.12 -7.71 -0.52
CA ALA A 63 -13.75 -7.81 -1.01
C ALA A 63 -12.92 -8.83 -0.20
N ARG A 64 -13.08 -8.86 1.12
CA ARG A 64 -12.46 -9.87 1.98
C ARG A 64 -12.95 -11.29 1.70
N GLN A 65 -14.21 -11.47 1.33
CA GLN A 65 -14.73 -12.77 0.91
C GLN A 65 -14.10 -13.21 -0.41
N VAL A 66 -13.98 -12.31 -1.39
CA VAL A 66 -13.22 -12.58 -2.64
C VAL A 66 -11.80 -13.04 -2.33
N PHE A 67 -11.05 -12.30 -1.50
CA PHE A 67 -9.68 -12.69 -1.13
C PHE A 67 -9.60 -14.01 -0.36
N SER A 68 -10.57 -14.27 0.51
CA SER A 68 -10.62 -15.55 1.24
C SER A 68 -10.80 -16.72 0.28
N GLU A 69 -11.73 -16.61 -0.66
CA GLU A 69 -11.98 -17.68 -1.64
C GLU A 69 -10.86 -17.82 -2.67
N LEU A 70 -10.22 -16.73 -3.09
CA LEU A 70 -9.02 -16.78 -3.95
C LEU A 70 -7.86 -17.49 -3.25
N ARG A 71 -7.67 -17.25 -1.94
CA ARG A 71 -6.67 -17.98 -1.15
C ARG A 71 -6.97 -19.47 -1.12
N ASP A 72 -8.22 -19.84 -0.90
CA ASP A 72 -8.60 -21.25 -0.82
C ASP A 72 -8.47 -21.94 -2.19
N PHE A 73 -8.76 -21.22 -3.28
CA PHE A 73 -8.49 -21.66 -4.65
C PHE A 73 -6.99 -21.87 -4.93
N LEU A 74 -6.11 -20.98 -4.48
CA LEU A 74 -4.67 -21.19 -4.62
C LEU A 74 -4.21 -22.43 -3.85
N LYS A 75 -4.63 -22.57 -2.59
CA LYS A 75 -4.29 -23.73 -1.75
C LYS A 75 -4.72 -25.06 -2.38
N SER A 76 -5.92 -25.11 -2.97
CA SER A 76 -6.41 -26.33 -3.63
C SER A 76 -5.64 -26.68 -4.91
N ASN A 77 -5.02 -25.68 -5.54
CA ASN A 77 -4.26 -25.86 -6.78
C ASN A 77 -2.74 -25.93 -6.56
N ALA A 78 -2.25 -25.70 -5.34
CA ALA A 78 -0.83 -25.76 -5.01
C ALA A 78 -0.20 -27.12 -5.38
N SER A 79 -0.94 -28.22 -5.24
CA SER A 79 -0.49 -29.58 -5.60
C SER A 79 -0.35 -29.80 -7.11
N ASN A 80 -0.99 -28.98 -7.95
CA ASN A 80 -0.98 -29.13 -9.41
C ASN A 80 0.27 -28.51 -10.06
N GLY A 81 1.11 -27.81 -9.29
CA GLY A 81 2.41 -27.26 -9.71
C GLY A 81 2.37 -26.08 -10.68
N VAL A 82 1.32 -25.97 -11.51
CA VAL A 82 1.13 -24.87 -12.48
C VAL A 82 -0.34 -24.43 -12.52
N LEU A 83 -0.58 -23.14 -12.24
CA LEU A 83 -1.83 -22.41 -12.42
C LEU A 83 -1.64 -21.42 -13.58
N LYS A 84 -2.51 -21.48 -14.60
CA LYS A 84 -2.44 -20.53 -15.73
C LYS A 84 -3.00 -19.18 -15.31
N THR A 85 -2.46 -18.10 -15.90
CA THR A 85 -3.00 -16.74 -15.78
C THR A 85 -4.50 -16.70 -16.07
N SER A 86 -4.93 -17.36 -17.15
CA SER A 86 -6.35 -17.41 -17.56
C SER A 86 -7.25 -18.02 -16.50
N ASP A 87 -6.76 -19.04 -15.78
CA ASP A 87 -7.54 -19.74 -14.75
C ASP A 87 -7.70 -18.85 -13.52
N TRP A 88 -6.63 -18.10 -13.17
CA TRP A 88 -6.68 -17.09 -12.12
C TRP A 88 -7.62 -15.94 -12.46
N GLU A 89 -7.51 -15.37 -13.66
CA GLU A 89 -8.36 -14.26 -14.12
C GLU A 89 -9.83 -14.67 -14.12
N HIS A 90 -10.14 -15.83 -14.71
CA HIS A 90 -11.50 -16.35 -14.72
C HIS A 90 -12.03 -16.56 -13.30
N LYS A 91 -11.22 -17.13 -12.40
CA LYS A 91 -11.64 -17.32 -11.00
C LYS A 91 -11.84 -15.99 -10.26
N PHE A 92 -10.98 -15.01 -10.50
CA PHE A 92 -11.14 -13.67 -9.95
C PHE A 92 -12.45 -13.04 -10.41
N GLU A 93 -12.74 -13.06 -11.71
CA GLU A 93 -13.99 -12.50 -12.26
C GLU A 93 -15.25 -13.23 -11.76
N GLU A 94 -15.18 -14.57 -11.64
CA GLU A 94 -16.24 -15.39 -11.06
C GLU A 94 -16.56 -14.93 -9.62
N LEU A 95 -15.52 -14.82 -8.79
CA LEU A 95 -15.67 -14.42 -7.39
C LEU A 95 -16.07 -12.95 -7.24
N GLU A 96 -15.57 -12.07 -8.11
CA GLU A 96 -15.97 -10.67 -8.15
C GLU A 96 -17.48 -10.55 -8.43
N LYS A 97 -17.99 -11.29 -9.43
CA LYS A 97 -19.43 -11.35 -9.73
C LYS A 97 -20.24 -11.95 -8.57
N LYS A 98 -19.76 -13.05 -7.98
CA LYS A 98 -20.38 -13.71 -6.81
C LYS A 98 -20.53 -12.74 -5.62
N HIS A 99 -19.54 -11.88 -5.40
CA HIS A 99 -19.46 -10.95 -4.27
C HIS A 99 -19.90 -9.52 -4.59
N GLN A 100 -20.87 -9.35 -5.50
CA GLN A 100 -21.49 -8.05 -5.83
C GLN A 100 -20.49 -7.00 -6.34
N MET A 101 -19.46 -7.41 -7.09
CA MET A 101 -18.53 -6.50 -7.74
C MET A 101 -17.89 -5.48 -6.79
N PRO A 102 -17.17 -5.92 -5.73
CA PRO A 102 -16.75 -5.05 -4.64
C PRO A 102 -15.55 -4.14 -4.99
N PHE A 103 -15.04 -4.22 -6.23
CA PHE A 103 -13.90 -3.43 -6.69
C PHE A 103 -14.31 -2.48 -7.83
N GLU A 104 -13.94 -1.21 -7.70
CA GLU A 104 -14.22 -0.18 -8.70
C GLU A 104 -13.45 -0.40 -10.00
N ARG A 105 -14.14 -0.50 -11.14
CA ARG A 105 -13.52 -0.76 -12.46
C ARG A 105 -12.80 0.45 -13.06
N ASN A 106 -13.33 1.64 -12.85
CA ASN A 106 -12.88 2.88 -13.48
C ASN A 106 -12.40 3.91 -12.45
N ALA A 107 -11.75 3.44 -11.39
CA ALA A 107 -11.24 4.30 -10.34
C ALA A 107 -10.16 5.25 -10.86
N SER A 108 -10.17 6.48 -10.35
CA SER A 108 -9.15 7.49 -10.63
C SER A 108 -8.26 7.67 -9.41
N TYR A 109 -6.96 7.85 -9.61
CA TYR A 109 -6.07 8.20 -8.51
C TYR A 109 -6.47 9.55 -7.90
N GLU A 110 -6.61 9.58 -6.58
CA GLU A 110 -6.74 10.83 -5.81
C GLU A 110 -5.43 11.18 -5.12
N HIS A 111 -5.17 10.59 -3.94
CA HIS A 111 -3.97 10.90 -3.16
C HIS A 111 -2.70 10.57 -3.94
N CYS A 112 -2.75 9.56 -4.81
CA CYS A 112 -1.65 9.14 -5.66
C CYS A 112 -1.69 9.74 -7.06
N ARG A 113 -2.55 10.73 -7.33
CA ARG A 113 -2.59 11.41 -8.63
C ARG A 113 -1.29 12.19 -8.86
N GLY A 114 -0.63 11.94 -9.97
CA GLY A 114 0.49 12.77 -10.43
C GLY A 114 0.01 14.10 -11.03
N SER A 115 0.92 15.07 -11.13
CA SER A 115 0.70 16.31 -11.89
C SER A 115 0.37 16.03 -13.35
N VAL A 116 0.98 14.97 -13.91
CA VAL A 116 0.66 14.37 -15.22
C VAL A 116 0.58 12.85 -15.13
N SER A 117 0.02 12.21 -16.16
CA SER A 117 -0.33 10.77 -16.16
C SER A 117 0.86 9.82 -15.97
N MET A 118 2.08 10.22 -16.34
CA MET A 118 3.28 9.40 -16.17
C MET A 118 3.80 9.35 -14.73
N PHE A 119 3.39 10.27 -13.86
CA PHE A 119 3.90 10.37 -12.50
C PHE A 119 2.98 9.69 -11.48
N ARG A 120 3.60 9.20 -10.40
CA ARG A 120 2.94 8.63 -9.22
C ARG A 120 2.03 7.44 -9.57
N GLY A 121 0.71 7.61 -9.44
CA GLY A 121 -0.30 6.63 -9.81
C GLY A 121 -0.09 5.28 -9.13
N TYR A 122 0.03 4.23 -9.96
CA TYR A 122 0.15 2.84 -9.54
C TYR A 122 1.23 2.61 -8.48
N THR A 123 2.43 3.16 -8.68
CA THR A 123 3.57 2.94 -7.78
C THR A 123 3.33 3.57 -6.40
N CYS A 124 2.74 4.77 -6.35
CA CYS A 124 2.31 5.40 -5.10
C CYS A 124 1.24 4.58 -4.39
N GLY A 125 0.26 4.07 -5.15
CA GLY A 125 -0.81 3.23 -4.62
C GLY A 125 -0.28 1.95 -4.01
N LEU A 126 0.71 1.31 -4.65
CA LEU A 126 1.35 0.09 -4.20
C LEU A 126 2.12 0.30 -2.89
N TRP A 127 2.97 1.33 -2.81
CA TRP A 127 3.67 1.68 -1.58
C TRP A 127 2.70 1.93 -0.43
N THR A 128 1.64 2.69 -0.68
CA THR A 128 0.58 2.95 0.32
C THR A 128 -0.05 1.66 0.82
N THR A 129 -0.36 0.73 -0.10
CA THR A 129 -0.92 -0.58 0.25
C THR A 129 0.06 -1.39 1.10
N PHE A 130 1.34 -1.49 0.72
CA PHE A 130 2.33 -2.22 1.50
C PHE A 130 2.51 -1.68 2.92
N HIS A 131 2.64 -0.35 3.08
CA HIS A 131 2.71 0.28 4.40
C HIS A 131 1.47 0.02 5.25
N THR A 132 0.30 0.06 4.63
CA THR A 132 -0.97 -0.24 5.31
C THR A 132 -0.99 -1.69 5.79
N LEU A 133 -0.57 -2.64 4.95
CA LEU A 133 -0.51 -4.06 5.30
C LEU A 133 0.47 -4.31 6.46
N THR A 134 1.65 -3.70 6.45
CA THR A 134 2.63 -3.87 7.53
C THR A 134 2.15 -3.29 8.85
N VAL A 135 1.56 -2.08 8.84
CA VAL A 135 0.99 -1.45 10.05
C VAL A 135 -0.15 -2.29 10.61
N GLN A 136 -1.05 -2.75 9.74
CA GLN A 136 -2.18 -3.57 10.17
C GLN A 136 -1.78 -4.97 10.65
N ALA A 137 -0.73 -5.57 10.08
CA ALA A 137 -0.17 -6.83 10.55
C ALA A 137 0.37 -6.70 11.97
N TYR A 138 1.09 -5.62 12.28
CA TYR A 138 1.51 -5.32 13.64
C TYR A 138 0.32 -5.11 14.58
N MET A 139 -0.65 -4.26 14.21
CA MET A 139 -1.80 -3.94 15.06
C MET A 139 -2.63 -5.16 15.42
N SER A 140 -2.84 -6.05 14.46
CA SER A 140 -3.59 -7.29 14.67
C SER A 140 -2.86 -8.29 15.58
N ASN A 141 -1.59 -8.03 15.90
CA ASN A 141 -0.69 -8.92 16.63
C ASN A 141 0.06 -8.25 17.81
N GLN A 142 -0.34 -7.05 18.25
CA GLN A 142 0.35 -6.31 19.33
C GLN A 142 0.53 -7.13 20.62
N ASN A 143 -0.44 -7.99 20.94
CA ASN A 143 -0.42 -8.83 22.14
C ASN A 143 -0.08 -10.30 21.82
N ASN A 144 0.44 -10.58 20.61
CA ASN A 144 0.78 -11.91 20.18
C ASN A 144 2.31 -12.10 20.20
N ALA A 145 2.82 -12.69 21.28
CA ALA A 145 4.25 -12.97 21.44
C ALA A 145 4.82 -13.92 20.35
N SER A 146 3.95 -14.67 19.67
CA SER A 146 4.34 -15.58 18.58
C SER A 146 4.36 -14.91 17.20
N PHE A 147 4.03 -13.62 17.10
CA PHE A 147 4.01 -12.92 15.82
C PHE A 147 5.39 -12.85 15.18
N GLN A 148 5.47 -13.32 13.93
CA GLN A 148 6.68 -13.27 13.12
C GLN A 148 6.55 -12.12 12.10
N PRO A 149 7.36 -11.05 12.20
CA PRO A 149 7.27 -9.89 11.32
C PRO A 149 7.86 -10.15 9.92
N LEU A 150 8.94 -10.94 9.83
CA LEU A 150 9.67 -11.20 8.59
C LEU A 150 8.83 -11.81 7.46
N PRO A 151 7.94 -12.80 7.72
CA PRO A 151 7.03 -13.34 6.70
C PRO A 151 6.22 -12.27 5.93
N VAL A 152 5.72 -11.22 6.61
CA VAL A 152 4.94 -10.15 5.97
C VAL A 152 5.78 -9.38 4.95
N LEU A 153 7.00 -9.03 5.32
CA LEU A 153 7.94 -8.35 4.44
C LEU A 153 8.43 -9.25 3.30
N LYS A 154 8.62 -10.55 3.56
CA LYS A 154 8.95 -11.54 2.53
C LYS A 154 7.85 -11.71 1.48
N ALA A 155 6.58 -11.61 1.89
CA ALA A 155 5.46 -11.57 0.96
C ALA A 155 5.56 -10.38 -0.01
N ILE A 156 5.87 -9.20 0.52
CA ILE A 156 6.04 -7.97 -0.27
C ILE A 156 7.25 -8.12 -1.20
N GLN A 157 8.37 -8.62 -0.68
CA GLN A 157 9.58 -8.87 -1.48
C GLN A 157 9.32 -9.82 -2.64
N GLY A 158 8.71 -10.99 -2.38
CA GLY A 158 8.38 -11.96 -3.43
C GLY A 158 7.39 -11.38 -4.45
N TRP A 159 6.41 -10.60 -4.01
CA TRP A 159 5.51 -9.93 -4.95
C TRP A 159 6.26 -8.94 -5.85
N VAL A 160 7.17 -8.14 -5.28
CA VAL A 160 7.96 -7.18 -6.07
C VAL A 160 8.86 -7.91 -7.06
N GLU A 161 9.52 -8.97 -6.64
CA GLU A 161 10.42 -9.79 -7.45
C GLU A 161 9.71 -10.35 -8.70
N HIS A 162 8.52 -10.92 -8.51
CA HIS A 162 7.86 -11.69 -9.57
C HIS A 162 6.84 -10.89 -10.39
N PHE A 163 6.23 -9.84 -9.82
CA PHE A 163 5.05 -9.22 -10.43
C PHE A 163 5.17 -7.72 -10.72
N PHE A 164 6.14 -7.02 -10.12
CA PHE A 164 6.21 -5.56 -10.28
C PHE A 164 6.77 -5.16 -11.65
N GLY A 165 5.99 -4.53 -12.53
CA GLY A 165 6.36 -4.32 -13.94
C GLY A 165 7.68 -3.57 -14.22
N CYS A 166 8.12 -2.65 -13.34
CA CYS A 166 9.35 -1.89 -13.56
C CYS A 166 10.61 -2.71 -13.22
N ARG A 167 11.30 -3.24 -14.25
CA ARG A 167 12.50 -4.08 -14.09
C ARG A 167 13.61 -3.41 -13.26
N SER A 168 14.02 -2.20 -13.62
CA SER A 168 15.10 -1.50 -12.89
C SER A 168 14.69 -1.17 -11.45
N CYS A 169 13.41 -0.91 -11.20
CA CYS A 169 12.89 -0.70 -9.85
C CYS A 169 12.94 -2.00 -9.03
N ARG A 170 12.60 -3.15 -9.62
CA ARG A 170 12.72 -4.48 -8.99
C ARG A 170 14.17 -4.76 -8.62
N GLU A 171 15.10 -4.59 -9.56
CA GLU A 171 16.53 -4.86 -9.33
C GLU A 171 17.07 -4.04 -8.16
N HIS A 172 16.75 -2.74 -8.09
CA HIS A 172 17.11 -1.91 -6.95
C HIS A 172 16.46 -2.36 -5.63
N PHE A 173 15.18 -2.76 -5.66
CA PHE A 173 14.48 -3.21 -4.46
C PHE A 173 15.08 -4.52 -3.94
N MET A 174 15.40 -5.46 -4.82
CA MET A 174 16.02 -6.73 -4.46
C MET A 174 17.45 -6.54 -3.95
N GLU A 175 18.26 -5.71 -4.61
CA GLU A 175 19.61 -5.37 -4.15
C GLU A 175 19.58 -4.78 -2.74
N MET A 176 18.66 -3.82 -2.50
CA MET A 176 18.49 -3.21 -1.18
C MET A 176 18.08 -4.24 -0.13
N THR A 177 17.06 -5.03 -0.41
CA THR A 177 16.42 -5.89 0.60
C THR A 177 17.16 -7.21 0.85
N THR A 178 18.13 -7.57 0.01
CA THR A 178 18.93 -8.79 0.15
C THR A 178 20.40 -8.54 0.49
N LYS A 179 20.97 -7.38 0.12
CA LYS A 179 22.41 -7.11 0.29
C LYS A 179 22.71 -5.90 1.15
N THR A 180 22.26 -4.70 0.75
CA THR A 180 22.69 -3.45 1.41
C THR A 180 21.89 -3.14 2.69
N PHE A 181 20.65 -3.60 2.76
CA PHE A 181 19.77 -3.49 3.92
C PHE A 181 18.97 -4.79 4.14
N PRO A 182 19.64 -5.92 4.45
CA PRO A 182 19.02 -7.25 4.37
C PRO A 182 17.96 -7.49 5.45
N MET A 183 16.74 -7.86 5.02
CA MET A 183 15.57 -8.06 5.89
C MET A 183 15.87 -9.00 7.07
N GLU A 184 16.57 -10.09 6.83
CA GLU A 184 16.90 -11.14 7.80
C GLU A 184 17.72 -10.62 8.98
N THR A 185 18.53 -9.59 8.74
CA THR A 185 19.38 -8.98 9.78
C THR A 185 18.71 -7.80 10.47
N LYS A 186 17.80 -7.11 9.79
CA LYS A 186 17.20 -5.86 10.26
C LYS A 186 15.85 -6.06 10.95
N VAL A 187 15.13 -7.13 10.65
CA VAL A 187 13.77 -7.38 11.17
C VAL A 187 13.84 -8.40 12.30
N LYS A 188 13.73 -7.93 13.55
CA LYS A 188 13.87 -8.73 14.77
C LYS A 188 12.68 -8.63 15.72
N LYS A 189 12.07 -7.45 15.79
CA LYS A 189 10.94 -7.12 16.67
C LYS A 189 9.66 -6.96 15.87
N ALA A 190 8.53 -7.06 16.55
CA ALA A 190 7.22 -6.96 15.91
C ALA A 190 7.03 -5.66 15.11
N ASP A 191 7.46 -4.53 15.67
CA ASP A 191 7.37 -3.19 15.07
C ASP A 191 8.32 -2.98 13.88
N ASP A 192 9.38 -3.77 13.76
CA ASP A 192 10.26 -3.75 12.59
C ASP A 192 9.51 -4.05 11.28
N VAL A 193 8.35 -4.72 11.33
CA VAL A 193 7.55 -5.04 10.14
C VAL A 193 7.17 -3.82 9.31
N PHE A 194 6.87 -2.68 9.94
CA PHE A 194 6.54 -1.43 9.24
C PHE A 194 7.70 -0.43 9.26
N LEU A 195 8.54 -0.43 10.32
CA LEU A 195 9.71 0.45 10.40
C LEU A 195 10.75 0.10 9.33
N TYR A 196 10.99 -1.18 9.06
CA TYR A 196 11.89 -1.61 8.00
C TYR A 196 11.43 -1.09 6.64
N LEU A 197 10.13 -1.27 6.31
CA LEU A 197 9.58 -0.83 5.04
C LEU A 197 9.64 0.69 4.90
N TRP A 198 9.43 1.41 6.00
CA TRP A 198 9.56 2.87 6.07
C TRP A 198 11.01 3.32 5.77
N GLN A 199 12.01 2.74 6.43
CA GLN A 199 13.43 3.05 6.19
C GLN A 199 13.86 2.70 4.76
N ALA A 200 13.43 1.54 4.25
CA ALA A 200 13.67 1.12 2.88
C ALA A 200 13.06 2.11 1.87
N HIS A 201 11.82 2.56 2.09
CA HIS A 201 11.18 3.55 1.23
C HIS A 201 11.87 4.91 1.28
N ASN A 202 12.36 5.32 2.45
CA ASN A 202 13.15 6.55 2.60
C ASN A 202 14.52 6.50 1.90
N THR A 203 15.14 5.31 1.84
CA THR A 203 16.34 5.07 1.03
C THR A 203 16.02 5.25 -0.46
N VAL A 204 14.87 4.76 -0.92
CA VAL A 204 14.39 4.98 -2.30
C VAL A 204 14.10 6.46 -2.56
N ASN A 205 13.45 7.17 -1.62
CA ASN A 205 13.19 8.61 -1.73
C ASN A 205 14.48 9.41 -1.86
N ALA A 206 15.51 9.09 -1.07
CA ALA A 206 16.81 9.74 -1.15
C ALA A 206 17.45 9.58 -2.53
N ARG A 207 17.40 8.35 -3.09
CA ARG A 207 17.94 8.06 -4.42
C ARG A 207 17.19 8.78 -5.54
N LEU A 208 15.86 8.85 -5.45
CA LEU A 208 15.01 9.40 -6.50
C LEU A 208 14.83 10.93 -6.42
N LYS A 209 15.41 11.59 -5.40
CA LYS A 209 15.30 13.04 -5.25
C LYS A 209 16.06 13.75 -6.38
N GLY A 210 15.36 14.60 -7.13
CA GLY A 210 15.88 15.29 -8.31
C GLY A 210 15.99 14.41 -9.57
N ASP A 211 15.50 13.17 -9.53
CA ASP A 211 15.49 12.28 -10.69
C ASP A 211 14.43 12.70 -11.73
N LEU A 212 14.61 12.32 -13.00
CA LEU A 212 13.64 12.62 -14.08
C LEU A 212 12.25 12.00 -13.83
N THR A 213 12.16 10.97 -12.99
CA THR A 213 10.91 10.32 -12.58
C THR A 213 10.25 10.98 -11.36
N GLU A 214 10.89 12.00 -10.76
CA GLU A 214 10.32 12.80 -9.68
C GLU A 214 9.24 13.74 -10.23
N ASP A 215 8.05 13.68 -9.64
CA ASP A 215 6.98 14.61 -9.96
C ASP A 215 7.34 16.00 -9.39
N PRO A 216 7.44 17.05 -10.21
CA PRO A 216 7.83 18.38 -9.74
C PRO A 216 6.87 18.97 -8.69
N GLU A 217 5.60 18.56 -8.70
CA GLU A 217 4.61 19.00 -7.70
C GLU A 217 4.66 18.16 -6.42
N PHE A 218 5.34 17.00 -6.43
CA PHE A 218 5.48 16.11 -5.29
C PHE A 218 6.95 15.66 -5.09
N PRO A 219 7.85 16.59 -4.69
CA PRO A 219 9.24 16.27 -4.44
C PRO A 219 9.42 15.17 -3.39
N LYS A 220 10.49 14.39 -3.52
CA LYS A 220 10.90 13.35 -2.57
C LYS A 220 11.50 14.00 -1.33
N TYR A 221 10.77 13.87 -0.23
CA TYR A 221 11.26 14.16 1.11
C TYR A 221 11.64 12.85 1.81
N GLN A 222 12.53 12.95 2.80
CA GLN A 222 12.55 11.95 3.85
C GLN A 222 11.19 12.03 4.56
N PHE A 223 10.48 10.91 4.58
CA PHE A 223 9.12 10.82 5.09
C PHE A 223 9.14 10.43 6.58
N PRO A 224 8.27 10.98 7.44
CA PRO A 224 7.42 12.13 7.15
C PRO A 224 8.23 13.41 7.00
N ALA A 225 7.81 14.28 6.07
CA ALA A 225 8.37 15.62 5.98
C ALA A 225 8.00 16.45 7.22
N GLN A 226 8.80 17.47 7.56
CA GLN A 226 8.61 18.30 8.75
C GLN A 226 7.20 18.93 8.86
N PHE A 227 6.58 19.25 7.72
CA PHE A 227 5.23 19.82 7.67
C PHE A 227 4.12 18.80 7.94
N LEU A 228 4.41 17.50 7.82
CA LEU A 228 3.49 16.42 8.18
C LEU A 228 3.68 16.00 9.65
N CYS A 229 4.92 16.01 10.13
CA CYS A 229 5.25 15.66 11.51
C CYS A 229 6.41 16.53 12.01
N ASN A 230 6.08 17.57 12.77
CA ASN A 230 7.05 18.56 13.24
C ASN A 230 8.01 18.06 14.34
N ASN A 231 7.69 16.92 14.96
CA ASN A 231 8.48 16.29 16.02
C ASN A 231 9.07 14.94 15.60
N CYS A 232 8.85 14.48 14.36
CA CYS A 232 9.41 13.23 13.88
C CYS A 232 10.89 13.34 13.50
N SER A 233 11.35 14.53 13.10
CA SER A 233 12.74 14.76 12.71
C SER A 233 13.25 16.11 13.21
N SER A 234 14.55 16.14 13.52
CA SER A 234 15.28 17.40 13.70
C SER A 234 15.66 18.02 12.35
N ARG A 235 16.22 19.24 12.35
CA ARG A 235 16.61 19.95 11.12
C ARG A 235 17.64 19.21 10.25
N ASN A 236 18.31 18.17 10.77
CA ASN A 236 19.32 17.39 10.06
C ASN A 236 18.78 16.03 9.57
N ASP A 237 17.46 15.86 9.44
CA ASP A 237 16.79 14.61 9.07
C ASP A 237 17.11 13.42 10.02
N ILE A 238 17.54 13.71 11.24
CA ILE A 238 17.68 12.72 12.31
C ILE A 238 16.28 12.48 12.88
N PHE A 239 15.77 11.27 12.70
CA PHE A 239 14.43 10.86 13.12
C PHE A 239 14.37 10.47 14.60
N ASP A 240 13.26 10.81 15.25
CA ASP A 240 12.86 10.27 16.56
C ASP A 240 12.00 9.02 16.33
N ASP A 241 12.54 7.86 16.68
CA ASP A 241 11.91 6.56 16.43
C ASP A 241 10.50 6.46 17.03
N ARG A 242 10.27 7.04 18.20
CA ARG A 242 8.96 6.98 18.89
C ARG A 242 7.95 7.87 18.19
N ALA A 243 8.33 9.10 17.84
CA ALA A 243 7.47 10.04 17.12
C ALA A 243 7.13 9.50 15.73
N VAL A 244 8.11 8.96 15.00
CA VAL A 244 7.90 8.31 13.70
C VAL A 244 6.96 7.12 13.84
N THR A 245 7.20 6.24 14.81
CA THR A 245 6.35 5.07 15.05
C THR A 245 4.88 5.48 15.24
N ASN A 246 4.63 6.44 16.14
CA ASN A 246 3.27 6.93 16.38
C ASN A 246 2.67 7.61 15.15
N PHE A 247 3.47 8.36 14.39
CA PHE A 247 3.03 8.98 13.15
C PHE A 247 2.61 7.92 12.12
N LEU A 248 3.43 6.91 11.87
CA LEU A 248 3.14 5.86 10.88
C LEU A 248 1.88 5.09 11.26
N PHE A 249 1.69 4.77 12.54
CA PHE A 249 0.43 4.18 13.04
C PHE A 249 -0.77 5.03 12.68
N ASN A 250 -0.77 6.30 13.10
CA ASN A 250 -1.91 7.18 12.87
C ASN A 250 -2.14 7.42 11.37
N TYR A 251 -1.07 7.60 10.60
CA TYR A 251 -1.13 7.90 9.18
C TYR A 251 -1.74 6.75 8.36
N TYR A 252 -1.30 5.51 8.58
CA TYR A 252 -1.78 4.35 7.82
C TYR A 252 -3.04 3.68 8.39
N THR A 253 -3.51 4.08 9.57
CA THR A 253 -4.81 3.63 10.12
C THR A 253 -5.95 4.59 9.80
N THR A 254 -5.66 5.85 9.51
CA THR A 254 -6.69 6.86 9.21
C THR A 254 -7.01 6.96 7.72
N ILE A 255 -6.54 6.00 6.91
CA ILE A 255 -6.92 5.86 5.51
C ILE A 255 -8.43 5.63 5.42
N LYS A 256 -9.12 6.53 4.74
CA LYS A 256 -10.56 6.45 4.49
C LYS A 256 -10.84 5.95 3.08
N PRO A 257 -12.01 5.35 2.86
CA PRO A 257 -12.51 5.11 1.51
C PRO A 257 -12.80 6.43 0.80
N TYR A 258 -12.75 6.42 -0.53
CA TYR A 258 -13.27 7.55 -1.31
C TYR A 258 -14.80 7.63 -1.21
N ASP A 259 -15.31 8.86 -1.14
CA ASP A 259 -16.72 9.17 -1.31
C ASP A 259 -16.87 10.41 -2.21
N GLU A 260 -17.65 10.26 -3.28
CA GLU A 260 -18.00 11.32 -4.23
C GLU A 260 -18.89 12.39 -3.58
N GLN A 261 -19.78 12.02 -2.65
CA GLN A 261 -20.72 12.94 -1.99
C GLN A 261 -19.99 13.89 -1.03
N ASP A 262 -19.03 13.37 -0.28
CA ASP A 262 -18.12 14.14 0.59
C ASP A 262 -17.30 15.18 -0.21
N ASN A 263 -16.93 14.86 -1.46
CA ASN A 263 -16.20 15.78 -2.33
C ASN A 263 -17.11 16.80 -3.02
N ALA A 264 -18.36 16.45 -3.34
CA ALA A 264 -19.35 17.39 -3.85
C ALA A 264 -19.70 18.47 -2.81
N ALA A 265 -19.93 18.08 -1.55
CA ALA A 265 -20.18 19.03 -0.45
C ALA A 265 -19.01 19.98 -0.18
N THR A 266 -17.78 19.53 -0.45
CA THR A 266 -16.56 20.32 -0.29
C THR A 266 -16.36 21.32 -1.45
N ARG A 267 -16.82 20.99 -2.65
CA ARG A 267 -16.78 21.91 -3.80
C ARG A 267 -17.77 23.07 -3.66
N VAL A 268 -18.86 22.88 -2.92
CA VAL A 268 -19.90 23.91 -2.70
C VAL A 268 -19.50 24.92 -1.61
N THR A 269 -18.49 24.62 -0.78
CA THR A 269 -18.09 25.45 0.38
C THR A 269 -16.77 26.21 0.22
N LEU A 270 -16.25 26.34 -1.01
CA LEU A 270 -15.13 27.22 -1.31
C LEU A 270 -15.63 28.46 -2.07
N PRO A 271 -15.44 29.70 -1.55
CA PRO A 271 -15.46 30.89 -2.39
C PRO A 271 -14.28 30.90 -3.37
#